data_AF-A0A3B9ZXA6-F1
#
_entry.id   AF-A0A3B9ZXA6-F1
#
_cell.length_a   1.000
_cell.length_b   1.000
_cell.length_c   1.000
_cell.angle_alpha   90.00
_cell.angle_beta   90.00
_cell.angle_gamma   90.00
#
_symmetry.space_group_name_H-M   'P 1'
#
loop_
_entity.id
_entity.type
_entity.pdbx_description
1 polymer ?
#
loop_
_entity_poly.entity_id
_entity_poly.type
_entity_poly.pdbx_seq_one_letter_code
_entity_poly.pdbx_strand_id
1 'polypeptide(L)'
;MKNMNKTDMPMVTEGIKSRYETCTGCGVCLLSCPVWRQTRDVMLTVCGRTRALQNGSSPEELRDSLNACVLCGACGSVCPVELDTVGLTTELRALLNVKNAPPRSERAATGTTFRKAFSGSKVFLPGMAVRKNEQIFQGITRLLEQDNALPSADDDISDIAADIEAGVRPEPKQLEKLASAMSGVTEFVVAEGFLHRYLRAWFPEKKVIGLGEALLRLPEIAKALKPGDLYVIEARGYHSDYKRLVKFYDSVRLQAGCTMSTSLQRAAIPVGATEPQKQRGCSSRVDSSEQVRWILDRRKVDRVVVESVEDMGIFKNLSPVNVIHVSELR
;
A
#
# COMPACT_ATOMS: atom_id res chain seq x y z
N MET A 1 -3.67 29.74 19.96
CA MET A 1 -4.73 28.77 19.61
C MET A 1 -5.69 29.48 18.66
N LYS A 2 -5.54 29.27 17.34
CA LYS A 2 -6.51 29.76 16.35
C LYS A 2 -7.60 28.70 16.21
N ASN A 3 -8.86 29.11 16.34
CA ASN A 3 -10.04 28.28 16.10
C ASN A 3 -9.97 27.67 14.70
N MET A 4 -9.75 26.36 14.63
CA MET A 4 -9.99 25.57 13.41
C MET A 4 -11.49 25.38 13.27
N ASN A 5 -12.07 25.98 12.24
CA ASN A 5 -13.49 25.80 11.91
C ASN A 5 -13.73 24.33 11.50
N LYS A 6 -14.88 23.80 11.90
CA LYS A 6 -15.37 22.43 11.63
C LYS A 6 -15.64 22.11 10.16
N THR A 7 -15.22 22.96 9.23
CA THR A 7 -15.59 22.89 7.80
C THR A 7 -14.40 22.71 6.85
N ASP A 8 -13.18 22.67 7.36
CA ASP A 8 -11.96 22.62 6.53
C ASP A 8 -11.29 21.25 6.47
N MET A 9 -12.01 20.16 6.77
CA MET A 9 -11.53 18.85 6.36
C MET A 9 -11.88 18.74 4.87
N PRO A 10 -10.92 18.86 3.92
CA PRO A 10 -11.24 18.70 2.52
C PRO A 10 -11.90 17.35 2.38
N MET A 11 -13.19 17.36 2.05
CA MET A 11 -13.90 16.14 1.73
C MET A 11 -13.07 15.46 0.65
N VAL A 12 -12.83 14.16 0.83
CA VAL A 12 -12.06 13.27 -0.05
C VAL A 12 -12.49 13.38 -1.53
N THR A 13 -13.61 14.04 -1.80
CA THR A 13 -14.16 14.37 -3.12
C THR A 13 -13.39 15.44 -3.92
N GLU A 14 -12.68 16.40 -3.31
CA GLU A 14 -11.87 17.39 -4.07
C GLU A 14 -10.37 17.05 -4.15
N GLY A 15 -9.90 16.13 -3.31
CA GLY A 15 -8.47 15.97 -2.99
C GLY A 15 -7.63 15.13 -3.96
N ILE A 16 -8.21 14.50 -4.99
CA ILE A 16 -7.44 13.67 -5.93
C ILE A 16 -7.90 13.91 -7.38
N LYS A 17 -7.57 15.08 -7.93
CA LYS A 17 -7.66 15.32 -9.39
C LYS A 17 -6.44 14.72 -10.04
N SER A 18 -6.59 13.53 -10.61
CA SER A 18 -5.47 12.80 -11.21
C SER A 18 -4.86 13.46 -12.45
N ARG A 19 -5.45 14.53 -13.01
CA ARG A 19 -4.95 15.27 -14.18
C ARG A 19 -4.50 14.36 -15.33
N TYR A 20 -5.27 13.30 -15.62
CA TYR A 20 -4.93 12.30 -16.66
C TYR A 20 -4.71 12.92 -18.04
N GLU A 21 -5.23 14.13 -18.28
CA GLU A 21 -5.02 14.94 -19.48
C GLU A 21 -3.54 15.26 -19.72
N THR A 22 -2.71 15.31 -18.68
CA THR A 22 -1.26 15.56 -18.81
C THR A 22 -0.47 14.33 -19.26
N CYS A 23 -1.10 13.16 -19.30
CA CYS A 23 -0.43 11.93 -19.73
C CYS A 23 0.04 12.02 -21.17
N THR A 24 1.34 11.84 -21.40
CA THR A 24 1.95 11.90 -22.74
C THR A 24 1.89 10.57 -23.49
N GLY A 25 1.47 9.48 -22.85
CA GLY A 25 1.51 8.14 -23.44
C GLY A 25 2.92 7.53 -23.55
N CYS A 26 3.90 8.02 -22.79
CA CYS A 26 5.30 7.58 -22.88
C CYS A 26 5.58 6.10 -22.52
N GLY A 27 4.62 5.39 -21.91
CA GLY A 27 4.77 3.97 -21.60
C GLY A 27 5.73 3.61 -20.45
N VAL A 28 6.40 4.57 -19.82
CA VAL A 28 7.37 4.31 -18.73
C VAL A 28 6.76 3.50 -17.58
N CYS A 29 5.49 3.78 -17.24
CA CYS A 29 4.75 3.05 -16.21
C CYS A 29 4.57 1.55 -16.50
N LEU A 30 4.66 1.12 -17.77
CA LEU A 30 4.55 -0.29 -18.16
C LEU A 30 5.74 -1.11 -17.65
N LEU A 31 6.93 -0.52 -17.55
CA LEU A 31 8.16 -1.20 -17.14
C LEU A 31 8.09 -1.79 -15.73
N SER A 32 7.29 -1.17 -14.86
CA SER A 32 7.11 -1.60 -13.46
C SER A 32 5.71 -2.15 -13.18
N CYS A 33 4.83 -2.24 -14.19
CA CYS A 33 3.46 -2.68 -14.01
C CYS A 33 3.35 -4.22 -14.05
N PRO A 34 2.87 -4.88 -12.97
CA PRO A 34 2.73 -6.34 -12.97
C PRO A 34 1.67 -6.84 -13.98
N VAL A 35 0.64 -6.04 -14.25
CA VAL A 35 -0.41 -6.35 -15.23
C VAL A 35 0.17 -6.42 -16.64
N TRP A 36 0.89 -5.37 -17.07
CA TRP A 36 1.55 -5.36 -18.38
C TRP A 36 2.47 -6.56 -18.54
N ARG A 37 3.22 -6.86 -17.48
CA ARG A 37 4.24 -7.89 -17.49
C ARG A 37 3.68 -9.29 -17.74
N GLN A 38 2.52 -9.61 -17.18
CA GLN A 38 1.86 -10.92 -17.35
C GLN A 38 0.91 -10.96 -18.55
N THR A 39 0.18 -9.89 -18.81
CA THR A 39 -0.87 -9.89 -19.85
C THR A 39 -0.37 -9.41 -21.21
N ARG A 40 0.66 -8.56 -21.24
CA ARG A 40 1.10 -7.81 -22.44
C ARG A 40 -0.03 -7.03 -23.12
N ASP A 41 -1.09 -6.73 -22.37
CA ASP A 41 -2.21 -5.93 -22.83
C ASP A 41 -2.10 -4.52 -22.22
N VAL A 42 -1.82 -3.54 -23.08
CA VAL A 42 -1.67 -2.14 -22.67
C VAL A 42 -2.99 -1.55 -22.17
N MET A 43 -4.13 -2.03 -22.67
CA MET A 43 -5.46 -1.53 -22.30
C MET A 43 -5.80 -1.88 -20.84
N LEU A 44 -5.25 -2.97 -20.31
CA LEU A 44 -5.40 -3.33 -18.89
C LEU A 44 -4.53 -2.51 -17.93
N THR A 45 -3.73 -1.57 -18.44
CA THR A 45 -2.78 -0.79 -17.64
C THR A 45 -3.22 0.66 -17.50
N VAL A 46 -2.60 1.40 -16.57
CA VAL A 46 -2.86 2.84 -16.45
C VAL A 46 -2.46 3.61 -17.73
N CYS A 47 -1.48 3.12 -18.50
CA CYS A 47 -1.08 3.77 -19.75
C CYS A 47 -2.19 3.72 -20.80
N GLY A 48 -2.80 2.55 -21.03
CA GLY A 48 -3.93 2.42 -21.95
C GLY A 48 -5.14 3.18 -21.41
N ARG A 49 -5.40 3.08 -20.11
CA ARG A 49 -6.54 3.73 -19.46
C ARG A 49 -6.51 5.26 -19.59
N THR A 50 -5.37 5.90 -19.34
CA THR A 50 -5.27 7.37 -19.46
C THR A 50 -5.46 7.83 -20.91
N ARG A 51 -4.96 7.07 -21.88
CA ARG A 51 -5.19 7.37 -23.32
C ARG A 51 -6.65 7.20 -23.70
N ALA A 52 -7.31 6.16 -23.21
CA ALA A 52 -8.74 5.95 -23.44
C ALA A 52 -9.58 7.11 -22.84
N LEU A 53 -9.29 7.52 -21.60
CA LEU A 53 -9.94 8.67 -20.96
C LEU A 53 -9.73 9.99 -21.74
N GLN A 54 -8.52 10.23 -22.24
CA GLN A 54 -8.22 11.40 -23.10
C GLN A 54 -9.04 11.41 -24.39
N ASN A 55 -9.56 10.25 -24.83
CA ASN A 55 -10.41 10.11 -26.00
C ASN A 55 -11.89 9.91 -25.64
N GLY A 56 -12.28 10.19 -24.39
CA GLY A 56 -13.67 10.22 -23.95
C GLY A 56 -14.23 8.88 -23.45
N SER A 57 -13.41 7.85 -23.23
CA SER A 57 -13.90 6.60 -22.65
C SER A 57 -14.49 6.79 -21.26
N SER A 58 -15.59 6.09 -20.98
CA SER A 58 -16.25 6.12 -19.67
C SER A 58 -15.59 5.14 -18.68
N PRO A 59 -15.80 5.31 -17.36
CA PRO A 59 -15.35 4.33 -16.37
C PRO A 59 -15.87 2.91 -16.65
N GLU A 60 -17.09 2.77 -17.20
CA GLU A 60 -17.71 1.48 -17.53
C GLU A 60 -16.94 0.73 -18.61
N GLU A 61 -16.52 1.43 -19.67
CA GLU A 61 -15.70 0.87 -20.74
C GLU A 61 -14.31 0.45 -20.25
N LEU A 62 -13.87 1.03 -19.13
CA LEU A 62 -12.56 0.78 -18.52
C LEU A 62 -12.61 -0.23 -17.38
N ARG A 63 -13.76 -0.88 -17.13
CA ARG A 63 -13.98 -1.78 -15.98
C ARG A 63 -12.91 -2.86 -15.86
N ASP A 64 -12.57 -3.53 -16.95
CA ASP A 64 -11.57 -4.60 -16.93
C ASP A 64 -10.17 -4.08 -16.59
N SER A 65 -9.79 -2.94 -17.16
CA SER A 65 -8.54 -2.25 -16.83
C SER A 65 -8.50 -1.84 -15.36
N LEU A 66 -9.60 -1.28 -14.85
CA LEU A 66 -9.74 -0.87 -13.46
C LEU A 66 -9.63 -2.04 -12.51
N ASN A 67 -10.22 -3.18 -12.88
CA ASN A 67 -10.17 -4.40 -12.09
C ASN A 67 -8.77 -5.05 -12.09
N ALA A 68 -8.08 -5.06 -13.24
CA ALA A 68 -6.74 -5.63 -13.34
C ALA A 68 -5.69 -4.96 -12.43
N CYS A 69 -5.89 -3.69 -12.05
CA CYS A 69 -4.92 -2.92 -11.28
C CYS A 69 -4.79 -3.40 -9.82
N VAL A 70 -3.59 -3.79 -9.41
CA VAL A 70 -3.29 -4.21 -8.02
C VAL A 70 -2.97 -3.05 -7.07
N LEU A 71 -3.19 -1.79 -7.50
CA LEU A 71 -2.95 -0.56 -6.72
C LEU A 71 -1.54 -0.44 -6.09
N CYS A 72 -0.52 -1.07 -6.67
CA CYS A 72 0.85 -1.06 -6.13
C CYS A 72 1.53 0.32 -6.11
N GLY A 73 1.06 1.29 -6.91
CA GLY A 73 1.63 2.64 -7.00
C GLY A 73 2.93 2.77 -7.80
N ALA A 74 3.51 1.67 -8.30
CA ALA A 74 4.79 1.69 -9.04
C ALA A 74 4.74 2.57 -10.30
N CYS A 75 3.58 2.69 -10.93
CA CYS A 75 3.39 3.55 -12.09
C CYS A 75 3.45 5.04 -11.75
N GLY A 76 2.99 5.44 -10.55
CA GLY A 76 3.05 6.84 -10.11
C GLY A 76 4.47 7.27 -9.74
N SER A 77 5.26 6.39 -9.11
CA SER A 77 6.64 6.69 -8.69
C SER A 77 7.60 6.94 -9.86
N VAL A 78 7.32 6.36 -11.03
CA VAL A 78 8.16 6.50 -12.24
C VAL A 78 7.57 7.45 -13.29
N CYS A 79 6.43 8.08 -12.99
CA CYS A 79 5.74 8.93 -13.96
C CYS A 79 6.47 10.28 -14.14
N PRO A 80 6.91 10.64 -15.36
CA PRO A 80 7.65 11.89 -15.59
C PRO A 80 6.80 13.16 -15.42
N VAL A 81 5.47 13.03 -15.55
CA VAL A 81 4.50 14.12 -15.32
C VAL A 81 3.82 14.04 -13.95
N GLU A 82 4.36 13.22 -13.03
CA GLU A 82 3.86 13.06 -11.65
C GLU A 82 2.35 12.74 -11.57
N LEU A 83 1.88 11.88 -12.48
CA LEU A 83 0.49 11.47 -12.53
C LEU A 83 0.11 10.65 -11.31
N ASP A 84 -0.97 11.05 -10.65
CA ASP A 84 -1.53 10.34 -9.51
C ASP A 84 -2.36 9.11 -9.95
N THR A 85 -1.64 8.06 -10.32
CA THR A 85 -2.20 6.83 -10.92
C THR A 85 -3.05 6.00 -9.94
N VAL A 86 -2.67 5.96 -8.67
CA VAL A 86 -3.44 5.26 -7.62
C VAL A 86 -4.75 6.01 -7.38
N GLY A 87 -4.65 7.33 -7.20
CA GLY A 87 -5.81 8.21 -7.06
C GLY A 87 -6.78 8.15 -8.22
N LEU A 88 -6.27 8.20 -9.47
CA LEU A 88 -7.08 8.00 -10.67
C LEU A 88 -7.84 6.67 -10.62
N THR A 89 -7.16 5.59 -10.25
CA THR A 89 -7.75 4.25 -10.26
C THR A 89 -8.85 4.12 -9.21
N THR A 90 -8.62 4.58 -7.99
CA THR A 90 -9.60 4.45 -6.90
C THR A 90 -10.82 5.34 -7.13
N GLU A 91 -10.63 6.52 -7.70
CA GLU A 91 -11.73 7.41 -8.09
C GLU A 91 -12.59 6.82 -9.22
N LEU A 92 -11.98 6.27 -10.26
CA LEU A 92 -12.72 5.60 -11.33
C LEU A 92 -13.46 4.34 -10.84
N ARG A 93 -12.86 3.57 -9.91
CA ARG A 93 -13.56 2.46 -9.24
C ARG A 93 -14.75 2.96 -8.44
N ALA A 94 -14.64 4.11 -7.79
CA ALA A 94 -15.76 4.72 -7.08
C ALA A 94 -16.92 5.11 -8.00
N LEU A 95 -16.62 5.72 -9.15
CA LEU A 95 -17.63 6.06 -10.15
C LEU A 95 -18.35 4.84 -10.71
N LEU A 96 -17.64 3.71 -10.89
CA LEU A 96 -18.24 2.44 -11.30
C LEU A 96 -19.24 1.90 -10.27
N ASN A 97 -18.91 1.99 -8.98
CA ASN A 97 -19.78 1.47 -7.93
C ASN A 97 -20.99 2.36 -7.67
N VAL A 98 -20.87 3.68 -7.80
CA VAL A 98 -22.03 4.60 -7.66
C VAL A 98 -23.13 4.25 -8.66
N LYS A 99 -22.79 3.80 -9.87
CA LYS A 99 -23.75 3.42 -10.90
C LYS A 99 -24.33 2.01 -10.76
N ASN A 100 -23.71 1.12 -9.96
CA ASN A 100 -24.08 -0.30 -9.83
C ASN A 100 -24.48 -0.70 -8.41
N ALA A 101 -24.58 0.24 -7.45
CA ALA A 101 -24.85 -0.08 -6.06
C ALA A 101 -26.33 -0.46 -5.83
N PRO A 102 -26.66 -1.66 -5.32
CA PRO A 102 -27.91 -1.85 -4.60
C PRO A 102 -27.96 -0.92 -3.37
N PRO A 103 -29.15 -0.58 -2.83
CA PRO A 103 -29.27 0.25 -1.65
C PRO A 103 -28.36 -0.32 -0.55
N ARG A 104 -27.49 0.54 -0.02
CA ARG A 104 -26.46 0.26 0.98
C ARG A 104 -26.90 -0.88 1.90
N SER A 105 -26.38 -2.09 1.66
CA SER A 105 -26.65 -3.21 2.56
C SER A 105 -26.24 -2.79 3.97
N GLU A 106 -27.07 -3.10 4.97
CA GLU A 106 -26.95 -2.75 6.38
C GLU A 106 -25.60 -3.10 7.06
N ARG A 107 -24.67 -3.76 6.34
CA ARG A 107 -23.27 -3.94 6.76
C ARG A 107 -22.49 -2.63 6.94
N ALA A 108 -22.92 -1.52 6.32
CA ALA A 108 -22.35 -0.20 6.61
C ALA A 108 -22.83 0.39 7.97
N ALA A 109 -23.83 -0.25 8.60
CA ALA A 109 -24.46 0.20 9.84
C ALA A 109 -24.21 -0.74 11.03
N THR A 110 -23.39 -1.80 10.91
CA THR A 110 -22.75 -2.39 12.10
C THR A 110 -21.65 -1.42 12.53
N GLY A 111 -22.03 -0.47 13.38
CA GLY A 111 -21.25 0.71 13.69
C GLY A 111 -19.77 0.45 13.90
N THR A 112 -18.95 1.01 13.02
CA THR A 112 -17.54 1.35 13.30
C THR A 112 -17.54 2.22 14.54
N THR A 113 -17.44 1.56 15.69
CA THR A 113 -17.17 2.19 16.95
C THR A 113 -15.67 2.11 17.03
N PHE A 114 -14.99 3.24 16.80
CA PHE A 114 -13.60 3.39 17.20
C PHE A 114 -13.56 3.11 18.71
N ARG A 115 -13.34 1.84 19.06
CA ARG A 115 -13.72 1.26 20.37
C ARG A 115 -12.79 1.75 21.49
N LYS A 116 -11.71 2.45 21.16
CA LYS A 116 -10.82 3.19 22.07
C LYS A 116 -10.19 4.38 21.34
N ALA A 117 -9.96 5.47 22.09
CA ALA A 117 -9.04 6.51 21.65
C ALA A 117 -7.63 5.90 21.48
N PHE A 118 -6.93 6.28 20.42
CA PHE A 118 -5.55 5.86 20.22
C PHE A 118 -4.71 6.40 21.38
N SER A 119 -4.04 5.51 22.12
CA SER A 119 -3.20 5.90 23.26
C SER A 119 -1.75 6.09 22.82
N GLY A 120 -1.19 7.27 23.10
CA GLY A 120 0.20 7.59 22.82
C GLY A 120 0.38 8.53 21.62
N SER A 121 1.54 9.21 21.58
CA SER A 121 1.92 10.07 20.46
C SER A 121 2.34 9.27 19.23
N LYS A 122 2.83 8.05 19.41
CA LYS A 122 3.23 7.14 18.33
C LYS A 122 2.42 5.86 18.37
N VAL A 123 1.80 5.52 17.26
CA VAL A 123 0.83 4.43 17.15
C VAL A 123 1.24 3.46 16.06
N PHE A 124 1.14 2.17 16.36
CA PHE A 124 1.27 1.08 15.40
C PHE A 124 -0.11 0.61 14.92
N LEU A 125 -0.30 0.64 13.61
CA LEU A 125 -1.45 0.12 12.86
C LEU A 125 -1.04 -1.22 12.21
N PRO A 126 -1.32 -2.37 12.86
CA PRO A 126 -0.86 -3.68 12.41
C PRO A 126 -1.51 -4.17 11.12
N GLY A 127 -2.73 -3.75 10.79
CA GLY A 127 -3.49 -4.32 9.68
C GLY A 127 -3.91 -5.77 9.93
N MET A 128 -4.90 -6.24 9.15
CA MET A 128 -5.51 -7.56 9.37
C MET A 128 -4.51 -8.72 9.27
N ALA A 129 -3.58 -8.68 8.31
CA ALA A 129 -2.66 -9.79 8.07
C ALA A 129 -1.67 -9.99 9.22
N VAL A 130 -1.15 -8.91 9.79
CA VAL A 130 -0.29 -8.98 10.98
C VAL A 130 -1.10 -9.43 12.18
N ARG A 131 -2.30 -8.86 12.43
CA ARG A 131 -3.16 -9.27 13.57
C ARG A 131 -3.47 -10.77 13.58
N LYS A 132 -3.66 -11.38 12.39
CA LYS A 132 -3.92 -12.82 12.24
C LYS A 132 -2.68 -13.70 12.48
N ASN A 133 -1.47 -13.16 12.38
CA ASN A 133 -0.23 -13.88 12.64
C ASN A 133 0.31 -13.52 14.02
N GLU A 134 -0.12 -14.26 15.05
CA GLU A 134 0.18 -13.96 16.46
C GLU A 134 1.69 -13.87 16.73
N GLN A 135 2.49 -14.78 16.17
CA GLN A 135 3.94 -14.79 16.35
C GLN A 135 4.59 -13.51 15.79
N ILE A 136 4.23 -13.11 14.58
CA ILE A 136 4.75 -11.89 13.96
C ILE A 136 4.25 -10.65 14.70
N PHE A 137 2.96 -10.61 15.06
CA PHE A 137 2.37 -9.50 15.80
C PHE A 137 3.09 -9.27 17.13
N GLN A 138 3.30 -10.31 17.93
CA GLN A 138 4.03 -10.23 19.20
C GLN A 138 5.49 -9.80 18.98
N GLY A 139 6.14 -10.31 17.93
CA GLY A 139 7.51 -9.95 17.57
C GLY A 139 7.65 -8.46 17.20
N ILE A 140 6.72 -7.94 16.40
CA ILE A 140 6.68 -6.52 16.02
C ILE A 140 6.40 -5.64 17.24
N THR A 141 5.37 -5.96 18.03
CA THR A 141 5.00 -5.17 19.21
C THR A 141 6.18 -5.04 20.17
N ARG A 142 6.90 -6.13 20.45
CA ARG A 142 8.08 -6.10 21.32
C ARG A 142 9.19 -5.17 20.80
N LEU A 143 9.42 -5.15 19.48
CA LEU A 143 10.43 -4.29 18.86
C LEU A 143 10.00 -2.82 18.87
N LEU A 144 8.73 -2.56 18.57
CA LEU A 144 8.18 -1.21 18.44
C LEU A 144 7.88 -0.54 19.79
N GLU A 145 7.62 -1.31 20.85
CA GLU A 145 7.50 -0.80 22.22
C GLU A 145 8.80 -0.12 22.69
N GLN A 146 9.97 -0.61 22.25
CA GLN A 146 11.26 0.01 22.53
C GLN A 146 11.38 1.42 21.91
N ASP A 147 10.61 1.68 20.87
CA ASP A 147 10.52 2.97 20.15
C ASP A 147 9.19 3.70 20.47
N ASN A 148 8.55 3.35 21.59
CA ASN A 148 7.30 3.91 22.11
C ASN A 148 6.10 3.87 21.14
N ALA A 149 6.12 2.99 20.13
CA ALA A 149 5.01 2.83 19.20
C ALA A 149 4.08 1.72 19.69
N LEU A 150 2.92 2.12 20.22
CA LEU A 150 1.98 1.17 20.84
C LEU A 150 1.01 0.59 19.79
N PRO A 151 0.71 -0.72 19.84
CA PRO A 151 -0.28 -1.31 18.96
C PRO A 151 -1.67 -0.74 19.26
N SER A 152 -2.47 -0.59 18.22
CA SER A 152 -3.85 -0.11 18.31
C SER A 152 -4.83 -1.07 17.64
N ALA A 153 -6.09 -1.00 18.06
CA ALA A 153 -7.17 -1.65 17.32
C ALA A 153 -7.51 -0.80 16.10
N ASP A 154 -7.18 -1.33 14.92
CA ASP A 154 -7.22 -0.64 13.64
C ASP A 154 -8.15 -1.36 12.64
N ASP A 155 -9.09 -2.17 13.15
CA ASP A 155 -10.13 -2.83 12.33
C ASP A 155 -10.91 -1.80 11.50
N ASP A 156 -11.38 -0.72 12.14
CA ASP A 156 -12.17 0.32 11.45
C ASP A 156 -11.40 1.00 10.30
N ILE A 157 -10.08 1.22 10.45
CA ILE A 157 -9.28 1.87 9.41
C ILE A 157 -8.87 0.89 8.30
N SER A 158 -8.59 -0.39 8.63
CA SER A 158 -8.42 -1.43 7.61
C SER A 158 -9.70 -1.65 6.80
N ASP A 159 -10.87 -1.59 7.42
CA ASP A 159 -12.16 -1.68 6.71
C ASP A 159 -12.35 -0.49 5.75
N ILE A 160 -12.04 0.73 6.20
CA ILE A 160 -12.04 1.92 5.34
C ILE A 160 -11.05 1.74 4.17
N ALA A 161 -9.87 1.17 4.40
CA ALA A 161 -8.88 0.91 3.36
C ALA A 161 -9.46 -0.04 2.30
N ALA A 162 -10.03 -1.17 2.75
CA ALA A 162 -10.64 -2.17 1.89
C ALA A 162 -11.82 -1.62 1.07
N ASP A 163 -12.63 -0.76 1.68
CA ASP A 163 -13.71 -0.04 1.02
C ASP A 163 -13.16 0.86 -0.09
N ILE A 164 -12.15 1.69 0.19
CA ILE A 164 -11.56 2.58 -0.82
C ILE A 164 -10.92 1.77 -1.96
N GLU A 165 -10.20 0.69 -1.66
CA GLU A 165 -9.62 -0.17 -2.70
C GLU A 165 -10.69 -0.76 -3.62
N ALA A 166 -11.85 -1.08 -3.05
CA ALA A 166 -12.99 -1.59 -3.77
C ALA A 166 -13.78 -0.51 -4.54
N GLY A 167 -13.46 0.78 -4.36
CA GLY A 167 -14.21 1.89 -4.95
C GLY A 167 -15.42 2.30 -4.10
N VAL A 168 -15.38 2.14 -2.79
CA VAL A 168 -16.39 2.68 -1.89
C VAL A 168 -15.78 3.90 -1.20
N ARG A 169 -16.45 5.04 -1.30
CA ARG A 169 -16.00 6.26 -0.63
C ARG A 169 -16.36 6.17 0.87
N PRO A 170 -15.42 6.50 1.77
CA PRO A 170 -15.71 6.57 3.19
C PRO A 170 -16.70 7.70 3.46
N GLU A 171 -17.59 7.49 4.44
CA GLU A 171 -18.51 8.54 4.85
C GLU A 171 -17.76 9.68 5.56
N PRO A 172 -18.13 10.96 5.33
CA PRO A 172 -17.49 12.08 6.01
C PRO A 172 -17.52 11.94 7.54
N LYS A 173 -18.65 11.46 8.10
CA LYS A 173 -18.79 11.21 9.54
C LYS A 173 -17.83 10.13 10.06
N GLN A 174 -17.47 9.13 9.25
CA GLN A 174 -16.49 8.12 9.64
C GLN A 174 -15.10 8.73 9.73
N LEU A 175 -14.74 9.58 8.76
CA LEU A 175 -13.46 10.30 8.76
C LEU A 175 -13.35 11.31 9.91
N GLU A 176 -14.44 12.00 10.25
CA GLU A 176 -14.47 12.91 11.40
C GLU A 176 -14.22 12.17 12.72
N LYS A 177 -14.86 11.00 12.89
CA LYS A 177 -14.63 10.14 14.06
C LYS A 177 -13.19 9.63 14.12
N LEU A 178 -12.65 9.19 12.99
CA LEU A 178 -11.25 8.77 12.87
C LEU A 178 -10.30 9.91 13.26
N ALA A 179 -10.52 11.11 12.73
CA ALA A 179 -9.70 12.28 13.02
C ALA A 179 -9.75 12.67 14.49
N SER A 180 -10.94 12.64 15.10
CA SER A 180 -11.12 12.88 16.53
C SER A 180 -10.37 11.84 17.38
N ALA A 181 -10.51 10.55 17.05
CA ALA A 181 -9.85 9.45 17.76
C ALA A 181 -8.32 9.53 17.67
N MET A 182 -7.78 10.08 16.57
CA MET A 182 -6.34 10.19 16.32
C MET A 182 -5.73 11.54 16.71
N SER A 183 -6.49 12.46 17.33
CA SER A 183 -6.05 13.84 17.58
C SER A 183 -4.75 13.99 18.39
N GLY A 184 -4.47 13.04 19.31
CA GLY A 184 -3.22 13.02 20.10
C GLY A 184 -2.03 12.33 19.41
N VAL A 185 -2.23 11.72 18.25
CA VAL A 185 -1.19 10.97 17.53
C VAL A 185 -0.36 11.92 16.67
N THR A 186 0.96 11.83 16.76
CA THR A 186 1.92 12.60 15.95
C THR A 186 2.65 11.72 14.92
N GLU A 187 2.75 10.41 15.16
CA GLU A 187 3.42 9.47 14.26
C GLU A 187 2.66 8.13 14.16
N PHE A 188 2.47 7.66 12.92
CA PHE A 188 1.91 6.35 12.61
C PHE A 188 2.99 5.43 12.05
N VAL A 189 3.09 4.22 12.61
CA VAL A 189 3.78 3.07 12.02
C VAL A 189 2.73 2.17 11.40
N VAL A 190 2.80 1.93 10.10
CA VAL A 190 1.70 1.31 9.35
C VAL A 190 2.20 0.11 8.56
N ALA A 191 1.65 -1.07 8.87
CA ALA A 191 1.95 -2.29 8.13
C ALA A 191 1.24 -2.35 6.78
N GLU A 192 -0.02 -1.89 6.72
CA GLU A 192 -0.82 -1.87 5.51
C GLU A 192 -0.42 -0.69 4.60
N GLY A 193 0.39 -0.97 3.58
CA GLY A 193 0.97 0.07 2.73
C GLY A 193 -0.04 0.94 1.97
N PHE A 194 -1.22 0.42 1.64
CA PHE A 194 -2.26 1.19 0.95
C PHE A 194 -2.75 2.38 1.79
N LEU A 195 -2.81 2.22 3.12
CA LEU A 195 -3.25 3.26 4.04
C LEU A 195 -2.29 4.45 4.11
N HIS A 196 -1.00 4.28 3.78
CA HIS A 196 0.00 5.34 3.90
C HIS A 196 -0.42 6.61 3.16
N ARG A 197 -0.91 6.42 1.93
CA ARG A 197 -1.37 7.51 1.08
C ARG A 197 -2.52 8.29 1.72
N TYR A 198 -3.50 7.58 2.25
CA TYR A 198 -4.70 8.20 2.82
C TYR A 198 -4.42 8.84 4.17
N LEU A 199 -3.63 8.20 5.02
CA LEU A 199 -3.20 8.78 6.29
C LEU A 199 -2.43 10.08 6.09
N ARG A 200 -1.57 10.17 5.06
CA ARG A 200 -0.87 11.41 4.72
C ARG A 200 -1.80 12.50 4.18
N ALA A 201 -2.83 12.11 3.45
CA ALA A 201 -3.82 13.05 2.93
C ALA A 201 -4.77 13.55 4.03
N TRP A 202 -5.21 12.66 4.94
CA TRP A 202 -6.11 12.97 6.04
C TRP A 202 -5.41 13.67 7.22
N PHE A 203 -4.12 13.40 7.40
CA PHE A 203 -3.31 13.93 8.50
C PHE A 203 -1.96 14.44 7.99
N PRO A 204 -1.93 15.52 7.16
CA PRO A 204 -0.72 16.03 6.54
C PRO A 204 0.33 16.51 7.56
N GLU A 205 -0.10 16.88 8.76
CA GLU A 205 0.77 17.29 9.87
C GLU A 205 1.41 16.12 10.63
N LYS A 206 0.94 14.89 10.40
CA LYS A 206 1.41 13.69 11.11
C LYS A 206 2.42 12.93 10.28
N LYS A 207 3.38 12.32 10.96
CA LYS A 207 4.38 11.47 10.32
C LYS A 207 3.78 10.08 10.07
N VAL A 208 3.91 9.57 8.85
CA VAL A 208 3.45 8.22 8.47
C VAL A 208 4.64 7.43 7.95
N ILE A 209 5.03 6.35 8.64
CA ILE A 209 6.13 5.48 8.23
C ILE A 209 5.65 4.04 8.06
N GLY A 210 6.30 3.31 7.15
CA GLY A 210 6.02 1.88 6.96
C GLY A 210 6.58 1.03 8.09
N LEU A 211 5.98 -0.14 8.30
CA LEU A 211 6.50 -1.11 9.25
C LEU A 211 7.94 -1.50 8.96
N GLY A 212 8.28 -1.81 7.70
CA GLY A 212 9.64 -2.16 7.32
C GLY A 212 10.63 -1.01 7.52
N GLU A 213 10.24 0.22 7.18
CA GLU A 213 11.04 1.41 7.51
C GLU A 213 11.26 1.56 9.02
N ALA A 214 10.21 1.41 9.82
CA ALA A 214 10.29 1.55 11.27
C ALA A 214 11.24 0.50 11.87
N LEU A 215 11.12 -0.75 11.44
CA LEU A 215 11.96 -1.84 11.94
C LEU A 215 13.41 -1.71 11.47
N LEU A 216 13.65 -1.29 10.22
CA LEU A 216 15.02 -1.07 9.71
C LEU A 216 15.73 0.15 10.31
N ARG A 217 15.02 1.02 11.05
CA ARG A 217 15.67 2.07 11.85
C ARG A 217 16.23 1.53 13.17
N LEU A 218 15.81 0.35 13.61
CA LEU A 218 16.38 -0.32 14.77
C LEU A 218 17.74 -0.91 14.38
N PRO A 219 18.85 -0.49 15.02
CA PRO A 219 20.19 -0.90 14.62
C PRO A 219 20.40 -2.42 14.61
N GLU A 220 19.77 -3.15 15.53
CA GLU A 220 19.83 -4.60 15.62
C GLU A 220 19.17 -5.30 14.43
N ILE A 221 18.07 -4.76 13.91
CA ILE A 221 17.38 -5.30 12.73
C ILE A 221 18.17 -4.95 11.47
N ALA A 222 18.63 -3.70 11.34
CA ALA A 222 19.40 -3.25 10.19
C ALA A 222 20.71 -4.03 10.03
N LYS A 223 21.43 -4.28 11.13
CA LYS A 223 22.70 -5.03 11.13
C LYS A 223 22.54 -6.53 10.89
N ALA A 224 21.34 -7.08 11.11
CA ALA A 224 21.04 -8.48 10.89
C ALA A 224 20.76 -8.83 9.41
N LEU A 225 20.64 -7.82 8.54
CA LEU A 225 20.64 -8.00 7.09
C LEU A 225 22.03 -8.39 6.59
N LYS A 226 22.06 -9.30 5.60
CA LYS A 226 23.27 -9.91 5.06
C LYS A 226 23.36 -9.72 3.55
N PRO A 227 24.56 -9.77 2.95
CA PRO A 227 24.72 -9.66 1.51
C PRO A 227 23.94 -10.70 0.68
N GLY A 228 23.71 -11.89 1.23
CA GLY A 228 22.92 -12.96 0.60
C GLY A 228 21.41 -12.78 0.70
N ASP A 229 20.92 -11.74 1.38
CA ASP A 229 19.49 -11.52 1.54
C ASP A 229 18.86 -10.90 0.27
N LEU A 230 17.66 -11.35 -0.05
CA LEU A 230 16.70 -10.61 -0.86
C LEU A 230 15.66 -9.97 0.06
N TYR A 231 15.72 -8.64 0.14
CA TYR A 231 14.77 -7.85 0.90
C TYR A 231 13.59 -7.42 0.01
N VAL A 232 12.39 -7.83 0.40
CA VAL A 232 11.13 -7.58 -0.30
C VAL A 232 10.37 -6.45 0.39
N ILE A 233 10.34 -5.30 -0.28
CA ILE A 233 9.73 -4.06 0.21
C ILE A 233 8.21 -4.10 0.00
N GLU A 234 7.41 -3.63 0.98
CA GLU A 234 5.98 -3.41 0.78
C GLU A 234 5.79 -2.26 -0.22
N ALA A 235 5.34 -2.61 -1.43
CA ALA A 235 5.39 -1.71 -2.57
C ALA A 235 4.43 -0.51 -2.45
N ARG A 236 3.25 -0.68 -1.84
CA ARG A 236 2.21 0.38 -1.79
C ARG A 236 2.66 1.53 -0.90
N GLY A 237 3.16 1.21 0.29
CA GLY A 237 3.74 2.16 1.22
C GLY A 237 4.98 2.82 0.62
N TYR A 238 5.88 2.01 0.05
CA TYR A 238 7.09 2.50 -0.62
C TYR A 238 6.80 3.55 -1.70
N HIS A 239 5.84 3.28 -2.59
CA HIS A 239 5.53 4.20 -3.68
C HIS A 239 4.76 5.44 -3.23
N SER A 240 4.05 5.39 -2.10
CA SER A 240 3.32 6.54 -1.57
C SER A 240 4.23 7.68 -1.11
N ASP A 241 5.49 7.38 -0.80
CA ASP A 241 6.52 8.35 -0.41
C ASP A 241 7.88 8.05 -1.09
N TYR A 242 7.80 7.75 -2.39
CA TYR A 242 8.93 7.25 -3.17
C TYR A 242 10.19 8.13 -3.08
N LYS A 243 10.03 9.46 -3.23
CA LYS A 243 11.16 10.41 -3.25
C LYS A 243 12.04 10.33 -1.99
N ARG A 244 11.42 10.05 -0.84
CA ARG A 244 12.13 9.89 0.44
C ARG A 244 12.61 8.45 0.60
N LEU A 245 11.72 7.49 0.36
CA LEU A 245 11.99 6.08 0.64
C LEU A 245 13.05 5.47 -0.28
N VAL A 246 13.18 5.93 -1.53
CA VAL A 246 14.26 5.48 -2.41
C VAL A 246 15.64 5.70 -1.78
N LYS A 247 15.86 6.87 -1.15
CA LYS A 247 17.12 7.20 -0.47
C LYS A 247 17.34 6.34 0.78
N PHE A 248 16.28 6.13 1.55
CA PHE A 248 16.34 5.29 2.75
C PHE A 248 16.73 3.85 2.41
N TYR A 249 15.99 3.21 1.50
CA TYR A 249 16.26 1.82 1.13
C TYR A 249 17.56 1.65 0.35
N ASP A 250 17.99 2.63 -0.45
CA ASP A 250 19.33 2.59 -1.05
C ASP A 250 20.44 2.65 0.00
N SER A 251 20.29 3.45 1.07
CA SER A 251 21.23 3.46 2.18
C SER A 251 21.29 2.10 2.89
N VAL A 252 20.13 1.52 3.20
CA VAL A 252 20.05 0.18 3.83
C VAL A 252 20.71 -0.87 2.93
N ARG A 253 20.41 -0.85 1.64
CA ARG A 253 21.01 -1.75 0.64
C ARG A 253 22.53 -1.64 0.59
N LEU A 254 23.06 -0.41 0.57
CA LEU A 254 24.51 -0.17 0.52
C LEU A 254 25.22 -0.59 1.81
N GLN A 255 24.59 -0.38 2.97
CA GLN A 255 25.16 -0.74 4.27
C GLN A 255 25.16 -2.25 4.51
N ALA A 256 24.06 -2.93 4.20
CA ALA A 256 23.93 -4.37 4.42
C ALA A 256 24.51 -5.23 3.29
N GLY A 257 24.71 -4.66 2.10
CA GLY A 257 25.12 -5.38 0.90
C GLY A 257 24.05 -6.31 0.32
N CYS A 258 22.84 -6.30 0.86
CA CYS A 258 21.73 -7.14 0.41
C CYS A 258 21.20 -6.70 -0.96
N THR A 259 20.38 -7.57 -1.58
CA THR A 259 19.60 -7.21 -2.76
C THR A 259 18.18 -6.82 -2.36
N MET A 260 17.54 -5.99 -3.17
CA MET A 260 16.17 -5.51 -2.91
C MET A 260 15.26 -5.92 -4.07
N SER A 261 13.96 -6.07 -3.78
CA SER A 261 12.90 -6.32 -4.78
C SER A 261 12.58 -5.08 -5.63
N THR A 262 13.59 -4.32 -6.06
CA THR A 262 13.41 -3.12 -6.88
C THR A 262 13.73 -3.37 -8.36
N SER A 263 13.03 -2.64 -9.24
CA SER A 263 13.30 -2.60 -10.68
C SER A 263 14.51 -1.72 -10.99
N LEU A 264 14.92 -1.66 -12.27
CA LEU A 264 15.97 -0.74 -12.72
C LEU A 264 15.63 0.74 -12.45
N GLN A 265 14.35 1.07 -12.35
CA GLN A 265 13.87 2.42 -12.03
C GLN A 265 13.75 2.67 -10.52
N ARG A 266 14.29 1.77 -9.69
CA ARG A 266 14.15 1.75 -8.23
C ARG A 266 12.71 1.66 -7.71
N ALA A 267 11.72 1.41 -8.56
CA ALA A 267 10.37 1.07 -8.10
C ALA A 267 10.39 -0.31 -7.43
N ALA A 268 9.74 -0.44 -6.27
CA ALA A 268 9.53 -1.74 -5.65
C ALA A 268 8.65 -2.60 -6.56
N ILE A 269 9.01 -3.87 -6.74
CA ILE A 269 8.23 -4.78 -7.56
C ILE A 269 7.17 -5.43 -6.66
N PRO A 270 5.88 -5.18 -6.90
CA PRO A 270 4.82 -5.79 -6.11
C PRO A 270 4.72 -7.30 -6.39
N VAL A 271 4.52 -8.07 -5.33
CA VAL A 271 4.13 -9.49 -5.41
C VAL A 271 2.65 -9.64 -5.82
N GLY A 272 1.83 -8.64 -5.49
CA GLY A 272 0.37 -8.68 -5.71
C GLY A 272 -0.37 -9.56 -4.70
N ALA A 273 0.24 -9.88 -3.55
CA ALA A 273 -0.39 -10.67 -2.48
C ALA A 273 -1.56 -9.92 -1.81
N THR A 274 -1.45 -8.60 -1.77
CA THR A 274 -2.34 -7.69 -1.04
C THR A 274 -3.54 -7.23 -1.87
N GLU A 275 -3.84 -7.92 -2.97
CA GLU A 275 -4.91 -7.54 -3.89
C GLU A 275 -6.32 -7.92 -3.35
N PRO A 276 -7.24 -6.95 -3.16
CA PRO A 276 -8.57 -7.22 -2.62
C PRO A 276 -9.47 -8.03 -3.56
N GLN A 277 -9.20 -8.02 -4.87
CA GLN A 277 -10.02 -8.78 -5.82
C GLN A 277 -9.96 -10.28 -5.56
N LYS A 278 -8.80 -10.79 -5.12
CA LYS A 278 -8.65 -12.19 -4.68
C LYS A 278 -9.48 -12.47 -3.43
N GLN A 279 -9.58 -11.50 -2.51
CA GLN A 279 -10.38 -11.64 -1.28
C GLN A 279 -11.89 -11.63 -1.54
N ARG A 280 -12.35 -11.09 -2.68
CA ARG A 280 -13.75 -11.08 -3.10
C ARG A 280 -14.12 -12.15 -4.14
N GLY A 281 -13.22 -13.10 -4.43
CA GLY A 281 -13.46 -14.18 -5.39
C GLY A 281 -13.46 -13.73 -6.86
N CYS A 282 -13.00 -12.51 -7.16
CA CYS A 282 -12.80 -12.05 -8.54
C CYS A 282 -11.47 -12.58 -9.08
N SER A 283 -11.44 -12.97 -10.35
CA SER A 283 -10.21 -13.39 -11.03
C SER A 283 -9.25 -12.20 -11.15
N SER A 284 -8.24 -12.15 -10.30
CA SER A 284 -7.10 -11.25 -10.47
C SER A 284 -6.39 -11.52 -11.79
N ARG A 285 -5.97 -10.46 -12.48
CA ARG A 285 -5.13 -10.55 -13.69
C ARG A 285 -3.64 -10.67 -13.37
N VAL A 286 -3.27 -10.68 -12.08
CA VAL A 286 -1.90 -10.84 -11.60
C VAL A 286 -1.78 -12.12 -10.78
N ASP A 287 -1.14 -13.13 -11.35
CA ASP A 287 -0.69 -14.31 -10.62
C ASP A 287 0.53 -13.93 -9.76
N SER A 288 0.33 -13.92 -8.44
CA SER A 288 1.38 -13.61 -7.48
C SER A 288 2.46 -14.69 -7.43
N SER A 289 2.12 -15.94 -7.78
CA SER A 289 3.09 -17.02 -7.86
C SER A 289 4.04 -16.80 -9.03
N GLU A 290 3.50 -16.39 -10.18
CA GLU A 290 4.31 -15.97 -11.31
C GLU A 290 5.17 -14.73 -10.96
N GLN A 291 4.63 -13.75 -10.21
CA GLN A 291 5.45 -12.62 -9.74
C GLN A 291 6.59 -13.05 -8.82
N VAL A 292 6.38 -13.97 -7.89
CA VAL A 292 7.46 -14.46 -7.02
C VAL A 292 8.52 -15.21 -7.81
N ARG A 293 8.14 -16.11 -8.74
CA ARG A 293 9.09 -16.77 -9.65
C ARG A 293 9.87 -15.75 -10.46
N TRP A 294 9.17 -14.75 -10.97
CA TRP A 294 9.65 -13.41 -11.29
C TRP A 294 10.83 -12.93 -10.45
N ILE A 295 10.48 -12.50 -9.25
CA ILE A 295 11.37 -11.78 -8.37
C ILE A 295 12.62 -12.62 -8.07
N LEU A 296 12.48 -13.95 -8.00
CA LEU A 296 13.55 -14.89 -7.76
C LEU A 296 14.37 -15.27 -9.02
N ASP A 297 13.86 -15.00 -10.23
CA ASP A 297 14.47 -15.45 -11.49
C ASP A 297 15.93 -14.96 -11.59
N ARG A 298 16.84 -15.92 -11.78
CA ARG A 298 18.29 -15.71 -11.89
C ARG A 298 18.94 -15.00 -10.69
N ARG A 299 18.25 -14.90 -9.55
CA ARG A 299 18.84 -14.38 -8.31
C ARG A 299 19.44 -15.51 -7.50
N LYS A 300 20.68 -15.32 -7.05
CA LYS A 300 21.30 -16.17 -6.03
C LYS A 300 21.06 -15.51 -4.68
N VAL A 301 20.18 -16.10 -3.88
CA VAL A 301 19.77 -15.59 -2.57
C VAL A 301 19.91 -16.70 -1.56
N ASP A 302 20.35 -16.38 -0.34
CA ASP A 302 20.47 -17.32 0.76
C ASP A 302 19.20 -17.33 1.63
N ARG A 303 18.50 -16.19 1.64
CA ARG A 303 17.32 -15.92 2.45
C ARG A 303 16.48 -14.81 1.82
N VAL A 304 15.16 -14.92 1.95
CA VAL A 304 14.22 -13.85 1.62
C VAL A 304 13.72 -13.21 2.91
N VAL A 305 13.78 -11.88 2.98
CA VAL A 305 13.27 -11.07 4.08
C VAL A 305 12.13 -10.23 3.55
N VAL A 306 10.95 -10.31 4.13
CA VAL A 306 9.75 -9.60 3.63
C VAL A 306 9.18 -8.64 4.67
N GLU A 307 8.62 -7.53 4.19
CA GLU A 307 7.94 -6.53 5.04
C GLU A 307 6.45 -6.83 5.27
N SER A 308 5.81 -7.54 4.35
CA SER A 308 4.37 -7.87 4.41
C SER A 308 4.18 -9.35 4.74
N VAL A 309 3.23 -9.62 5.62
CA VAL A 309 2.84 -10.99 6.01
C VAL A 309 2.18 -11.72 4.84
N GLU A 310 1.43 -10.99 4.01
CA GLU A 310 0.80 -11.49 2.79
C GLU A 310 1.84 -11.99 1.79
N ASP A 311 2.89 -11.20 1.54
CA ASP A 311 4.00 -11.58 0.67
C ASP A 311 4.75 -12.80 1.24
N MET A 312 4.96 -12.84 2.56
CA MET A 312 5.62 -13.96 3.25
C MET A 312 4.97 -15.30 2.91
N GLY A 313 3.64 -15.38 2.92
CA GLY A 313 2.91 -16.61 2.65
C GLY A 313 3.20 -17.16 1.25
N ILE A 314 3.28 -16.28 0.25
CA ILE A 314 3.51 -16.69 -1.14
C ILE A 314 4.98 -17.08 -1.34
N PHE A 315 5.91 -16.31 -0.78
CA PHE A 315 7.34 -16.67 -0.83
C PHE A 315 7.61 -18.00 -0.13
N LYS A 316 7.02 -18.26 1.05
CA LYS A 316 7.20 -19.55 1.76
C LYS A 316 6.76 -20.76 0.92
N ASN A 317 5.76 -20.58 0.05
CA ASN A 317 5.25 -21.66 -0.79
C ASN A 317 6.09 -21.91 -2.05
N LEU A 318 6.94 -20.96 -2.48
CA LEU A 318 7.59 -20.99 -3.80
C LEU A 318 9.11 -20.85 -3.74
N SER A 319 9.64 -20.27 -2.67
CA SER A 319 11.06 -20.06 -2.46
C SER A 319 11.71 -21.36 -1.93
N PRO A 320 12.82 -21.81 -2.53
CA PRO A 320 13.58 -22.94 -1.99
C PRO A 320 14.44 -22.55 -0.78
N VAL A 321 14.57 -21.24 -0.50
CA VAL A 321 15.35 -20.73 0.62
C VAL A 321 14.45 -20.23 1.75
N ASN A 322 15.05 -20.07 2.93
CA ASN A 322 14.35 -19.58 4.11
C ASN A 322 13.70 -18.21 3.85
N VAL A 323 12.43 -18.07 4.24
CA VAL A 323 11.64 -16.85 4.10
C VAL A 323 11.20 -16.39 5.48
N ILE A 324 11.63 -15.21 5.86
CA ILE A 324 11.33 -14.63 7.17
C ILE A 324 10.69 -13.24 7.03
N HIS A 325 9.92 -12.85 8.02
CA HIS A 325 9.47 -11.48 8.16
C HIS A 325 10.60 -10.61 8.73
N VAL A 326 10.64 -9.33 8.37
CA VAL A 326 11.66 -8.37 8.84
C VAL A 326 11.79 -8.31 10.37
N SER A 327 10.70 -8.53 11.12
CA SER A 327 10.71 -8.56 12.59
C SER A 327 11.46 -9.77 13.19
N GLU A 328 11.73 -10.78 12.38
CA GLU A 328 12.42 -12.02 12.77
C GLU A 328 13.94 -11.94 12.53
N LEU A 329 14.44 -10.82 11.99
CA LEU A 329 15.88 -10.59 11.83
C LEU A 329 16.58 -10.56 13.19
N ARG A 330 17.69 -11.30 13.29
CA ARG A 330 18.56 -11.45 14.46
C ARG A 330 20.00 -11.63 13.99
#